data_AF-A0A840YB48-F1
#
_entry.id   AF-A0A840YB48-F1
#
_cell.length_a   1.000
_cell.length_b   1.000
_cell.length_c   1.000
_cell.angle_alpha   90.00
_cell.angle_beta   90.00
_cell.angle_gamma   90.00
#
_symmetry.space_group_name_H-M   'P 1'
#
loop_
_entity.id
_entity.type
_entity.pdbx_description
1 polymer ?
#
loop_
_entity_poly.entity_id
_entity_poly.type
_entity_poly.pdbx_seq_one_letter_code
_entity_poly.pdbx_strand_id
1 'polypeptide(L)'
;MSGTTNLGITYIQASQNQKEVTANAAFDALDRALTETFDANLASASVTLTDAQYRQALAVRAQNATVAGRTVTLPARERLTVLVMDSTCNQEVGFVRGSTTLTLAPGQAVLARTDGSTNGLTALIRGTAATPVTTFLALADTPASYAGQGGRILRVNASATAVEFGPRHNLAATAAPTATDDSAAGYSVGSQWLDTVGWTFWCCVDATAGAAVWKGVALT
;
A
#
# COMPACT_ATOMS: atom_id res chain seq x y z
N MET A 1 -22.66 29.49 27.23
CA MET A 1 -21.47 29.12 26.44
C MET A 1 -20.65 30.37 26.20
N SER A 2 -19.33 30.34 26.43
CA SER A 2 -18.43 31.49 26.26
C SER A 2 -17.78 31.59 24.87
N GLY A 3 -18.01 30.59 24.00
CA GLY A 3 -17.51 30.57 22.62
C GLY A 3 -18.20 29.53 21.76
N THR A 4 -17.79 29.44 20.49
CA THR A 4 -18.33 28.48 19.50
C THR A 4 -18.06 27.04 19.92
N THR A 5 -19.01 26.15 19.66
CA THR A 5 -18.98 24.75 20.11
C THR A 5 -17.74 23.99 19.62
N ASN A 6 -17.44 24.10 18.31
CA ASN A 6 -16.43 23.26 17.66
C ASN A 6 -15.05 23.92 17.61
N LEU A 7 -14.99 25.22 17.30
CA LEU A 7 -13.74 25.98 17.19
C LEU A 7 -13.32 26.67 18.50
N GLY A 8 -14.22 26.79 19.48
CA GLY A 8 -13.90 27.46 20.75
C GLY A 8 -13.64 28.97 20.62
N ILE A 9 -14.04 29.59 19.51
CA ILE A 9 -13.87 31.03 19.28
C ILE A 9 -14.77 31.79 20.25
N THR A 10 -14.17 32.68 21.04
CA THR A 10 -14.84 33.45 22.08
C THR A 10 -15.97 34.32 21.51
N TYR A 11 -17.11 34.35 22.20
CA TYR A 11 -18.21 35.25 21.86
C TYR A 11 -17.97 36.65 22.39
N ILE A 12 -18.39 37.64 21.59
CA ILE A 12 -18.52 39.02 22.07
C ILE A 12 -19.54 39.05 23.20
N GLN A 13 -19.15 39.57 24.35
CA GLN A 13 -20.02 39.62 25.52
C GLN A 13 -20.98 40.83 25.47
N ALA A 14 -22.10 40.73 26.18
CA ALA A 14 -23.00 41.86 26.37
C ALA A 14 -22.25 43.03 27.01
N SER A 15 -22.43 44.24 26.48
CA SER A 15 -21.77 45.47 26.95
C SER A 15 -20.22 45.41 27.03
N GLN A 16 -19.58 44.53 26.25
CA GLN A 16 -18.12 44.45 26.17
C GLN A 16 -17.51 45.73 25.58
N ASN A 17 -16.42 46.23 26.17
CA ASN A 17 -15.60 47.29 25.61
C ASN A 17 -14.64 46.73 24.53
N GLN A 18 -14.33 47.49 23.48
CA GLN A 18 -13.46 47.08 22.37
C GLN A 18 -13.91 45.79 21.67
N LYS A 19 -15.19 45.75 21.25
CA LYS A 19 -15.78 44.58 20.57
C LYS A 19 -15.06 44.25 19.26
N GLU A 20 -14.55 45.27 18.58
CA GLU A 20 -13.76 45.16 17.35
C GLU A 20 -12.48 44.35 17.56
N VAL A 21 -11.82 44.44 18.71
CA VAL A 21 -10.63 43.63 19.02
C VAL A 21 -11.01 42.15 19.14
N THR A 22 -12.13 41.87 19.80
CA THR A 22 -12.64 40.50 19.93
C THR A 22 -13.11 39.94 18.60
N ALA A 23 -13.75 40.76 17.77
CA ALA A 23 -14.17 40.39 16.42
C ALA A 23 -12.98 40.06 15.52
N ASN A 24 -11.95 40.91 15.50
CA ASN A 24 -10.74 40.69 14.71
C ASN A 24 -10.04 39.38 15.11
N ALA A 25 -9.87 39.14 16.42
CA ALA A 25 -9.30 37.88 16.90
C ALA A 25 -10.14 36.64 16.51
N ALA A 26 -11.47 36.78 16.47
CA ALA A 26 -12.36 35.71 16.00
C ALA A 26 -12.22 35.45 14.49
N PHE A 27 -12.02 36.49 13.69
CA PHE A 27 -11.76 36.36 12.26
C PHE A 27 -10.41 35.70 11.99
N ASP A 28 -9.36 36.11 12.68
CA ASP A 28 -8.04 35.49 12.59
C ASP A 28 -8.09 34.01 12.99
N ALA A 29 -8.84 33.68 14.05
CA ALA A 29 -9.01 32.30 14.49
C ALA A 29 -9.77 31.44 13.47
N LEU A 30 -10.77 32.02 12.78
CA LEU A 30 -11.50 31.33 11.72
C LEU A 30 -10.64 31.14 10.47
N ASP A 31 -9.94 32.19 10.03
CA ASP A 31 -9.04 32.14 8.88
C ASP A 31 -8.00 31.02 9.07
N ARG A 32 -7.27 31.08 10.18
CA ARG A 32 -6.30 30.05 10.56
C ARG A 32 -6.92 28.65 10.62
N ALA A 33 -8.10 28.50 11.24
CA ALA A 33 -8.77 27.20 11.32
C ALA A 33 -9.13 26.59 9.96
N LEU A 34 -9.25 27.41 8.91
CA LEU A 34 -9.59 26.98 7.56
C LEU A 34 -8.36 26.86 6.64
N THR A 35 -7.31 27.64 6.87
CA THR A 35 -6.18 27.77 5.94
C THR A 35 -4.90 27.07 6.42
N GLU A 36 -4.71 26.91 7.73
CA GLU A 36 -3.46 26.38 8.27
C GLU A 36 -3.41 24.85 8.32
N THR A 37 -2.18 24.36 8.44
CA THR A 37 -1.83 22.95 8.68
C THR A 37 -1.04 22.87 9.98
N PHE A 38 -1.44 21.95 10.86
CA PHE A 38 -0.67 21.63 12.07
C PHE A 38 0.33 20.51 11.80
N ASP A 39 1.60 20.76 12.10
CA ASP A 39 2.68 19.79 11.91
C ASP A 39 2.89 18.93 13.16
N ALA A 40 2.50 17.66 13.06
CA ALA A 40 2.78 16.62 14.03
C ALA A 40 4.14 15.96 13.70
N ASN A 41 5.21 16.46 14.32
CA ASN A 41 6.56 15.91 14.15
C ASN A 41 6.72 14.60 14.94
N LEU A 42 6.91 13.49 14.22
CA LEU A 42 7.03 12.14 14.75
C LEU A 42 8.49 11.64 14.73
N ALA A 43 9.49 12.51 14.76
CA ALA A 43 10.89 12.08 14.79
C ALA A 43 11.20 11.24 16.04
N SER A 44 10.77 11.67 17.23
CA SER A 44 11.16 11.07 18.52
C SER A 44 10.09 10.21 19.19
N ALA A 45 8.82 10.62 19.18
CA ALA A 45 7.70 9.84 19.73
C ALA A 45 6.41 9.98 18.89
N SER A 46 5.38 9.22 19.26
CA SER A 46 4.01 9.50 18.81
C SER A 46 3.53 10.84 19.37
N VAL A 47 2.63 11.52 18.66
CA VAL A 47 2.11 12.84 19.04
C VAL A 47 0.66 12.72 19.49
N THR A 48 0.28 13.40 20.57
CA THR A 48 -1.12 13.55 20.96
C THR A 48 -1.51 15.02 20.88
N LEU A 49 -2.50 15.33 20.06
CA LEU A 49 -2.95 16.70 19.88
C LEU A 49 -3.86 17.13 21.02
N THR A 50 -3.65 18.36 21.49
CA THR A 50 -4.60 19.05 22.35
C THR A 50 -5.79 19.58 21.54
N ASP A 51 -6.90 19.88 22.22
CA ASP A 51 -8.07 20.51 21.61
C ASP A 51 -7.72 21.81 20.87
N ALA A 52 -6.84 22.63 21.45
CA ALA A 52 -6.41 23.91 20.84
C ALA A 52 -5.59 23.69 19.56
N GLN A 53 -4.63 22.75 19.60
CA GLN A 53 -3.82 22.39 18.43
C GLN A 53 -4.65 21.80 17.29
N TYR A 54 -5.68 21.04 17.63
CA TYR A 54 -6.58 20.49 16.62
C TYR A 54 -7.53 21.55 16.06
N ARG A 55 -7.87 22.59 16.84
CA ARG A 55 -8.79 23.66 16.43
C ARG A 55 -8.17 24.69 15.49
N GLN A 56 -6.87 24.93 15.62
CA GLN A 56 -6.17 25.98 14.89
C GLN A 56 -5.89 25.66 13.42
N ALA A 57 -6.06 24.43 12.93
CA ALA A 57 -5.66 24.08 11.56
C ALA A 57 -6.66 23.14 10.89
N LEU A 58 -6.95 23.36 9.61
CA LEU A 58 -7.83 22.46 8.85
C LEU A 58 -7.16 21.10 8.70
N ALA A 59 -5.85 21.11 8.42
CA ALA A 59 -5.08 19.91 8.20
C ALA A 59 -4.19 19.56 9.40
N VAL A 60 -3.96 18.26 9.60
CA VAL A 60 -2.93 17.71 10.48
C VAL A 60 -1.96 16.94 9.60
N ARG A 61 -0.71 17.38 9.56
CA ARG A 61 0.36 16.77 8.77
C ARG A 61 1.32 16.01 9.67
N ALA A 62 1.45 14.72 9.45
CA ALA A 62 2.46 13.90 10.08
C ALA A 62 3.79 14.02 9.32
N GLN A 63 4.87 14.26 10.06
CA GLN A 63 6.23 14.43 9.50
C GLN A 63 7.24 13.53 10.22
N ASN A 64 8.32 13.18 9.53
CA ASN A 64 9.49 12.50 10.09
C ASN A 64 9.19 11.16 10.81
N ALA A 65 8.13 10.44 10.42
CA ALA A 65 7.88 9.10 10.92
C ALA A 65 8.85 8.10 10.26
N THR A 66 10.02 7.92 10.89
CA THR A 66 11.09 7.03 10.42
C THR A 66 11.15 5.68 11.13
N VAL A 67 10.31 5.49 12.15
CA VAL A 67 10.20 4.27 12.96
C VAL A 67 8.77 3.76 12.87
N ALA A 68 8.59 2.44 12.77
CA ALA A 68 7.27 1.82 12.66
C ALA A 68 6.44 2.02 13.94
N GLY A 69 5.11 2.01 13.80
CA GLY A 69 4.18 2.07 14.93
C GLY A 69 3.92 3.47 15.50
N ARG A 70 4.35 4.53 14.81
CA ARG A 70 4.05 5.91 15.22
C ARG A 70 2.59 6.27 14.97
N THR A 71 2.07 7.11 15.86
CA THR A 71 0.68 7.55 15.83
C THR A 71 0.53 9.04 16.08
N VAL A 72 -0.52 9.62 15.51
CA VAL A 72 -1.03 10.95 15.86
C VAL A 72 -2.41 10.78 16.49
N THR A 73 -2.52 11.04 17.79
CA THR A 73 -3.78 10.94 18.52
C THR A 73 -4.58 12.22 18.37
N LEU A 74 -5.79 12.12 17.82
CA LEU A 74 -6.75 13.21 17.63
C LEU A 74 -7.70 13.31 18.83
N PRO A 75 -8.12 14.53 19.22
CA PRO A 75 -9.06 14.71 20.30
C PRO A 75 -10.49 14.33 19.89
N ALA A 76 -11.32 14.00 20.87
CA ALA A 76 -12.76 13.76 20.71
C ALA A 76 -13.50 15.09 20.51
N ARG A 77 -13.26 15.75 19.37
CA ARG A 77 -13.89 17.02 19.00
C ARG A 77 -14.55 16.92 17.65
N GLU A 78 -15.75 17.44 17.51
CA GLU A 78 -16.41 17.43 16.22
C GLU A 78 -15.68 18.38 15.24
N ARG A 79 -15.08 17.82 14.18
CA ARG A 79 -14.32 18.59 13.19
C ARG A 79 -14.16 17.83 11.89
N LEU A 80 -14.30 18.53 10.76
CA LEU A 80 -13.80 18.08 9.47
C LEU A 80 -12.31 18.44 9.38
N THR A 81 -11.45 17.47 9.06
CA THR A 81 -10.00 17.67 9.00
C THR A 81 -9.39 16.95 7.80
N VAL A 82 -8.28 17.48 7.30
CA VAL A 82 -7.44 16.77 6.32
C VAL A 82 -6.26 16.15 7.05
N LEU A 83 -6.11 14.84 6.95
CA LEU A 83 -4.97 14.11 7.51
C LEU A 83 -3.97 13.89 6.39
N VAL A 84 -2.74 14.35 6.56
CA VAL A 84 -1.71 14.35 5.52
C VAL A 84 -0.46 13.62 6.01
N MET A 85 0.06 12.72 5.18
CA MET A 85 1.39 12.15 5.35
C MET A 85 2.39 12.88 4.48
N ASP A 86 3.32 13.59 5.12
CA ASP A 86 4.40 14.27 4.44
C ASP A 86 5.42 13.30 3.84
N SER A 87 6.12 13.71 2.78
CA SER A 87 7.16 12.92 2.12
C SER A 87 8.39 12.66 3.00
N THR A 88 8.54 13.36 4.12
CA THR A 88 9.57 13.09 5.14
C THR A 88 9.33 11.80 5.93
N CYS A 89 8.12 11.24 5.89
CA CYS A 89 7.82 9.94 6.50
C CYS A 89 8.28 8.79 5.60
N ASN A 90 8.86 7.73 6.18
CA ASN A 90 9.17 6.49 5.47
C ASN A 90 8.45 5.26 6.06
N GLN A 91 7.72 5.44 7.15
CA GLN A 91 6.84 4.45 7.76
C GLN A 91 5.39 4.94 7.69
N GLU A 92 4.45 4.00 7.71
CA GLU A 92 3.04 4.31 7.89
C GLU A 92 2.77 4.88 9.28
N VAL A 93 1.78 5.77 9.38
CA VAL A 93 1.34 6.38 10.64
C VAL A 93 -0.13 6.13 10.85
N GLY A 94 -0.48 5.72 12.07
CA GLY A 94 -1.87 5.66 12.52
C GLY A 94 -2.35 7.03 12.99
N PHE A 95 -3.34 7.62 12.32
CA PHE A 95 -4.13 8.69 12.91
C PHE A 95 -5.21 8.06 13.78
N VAL A 96 -5.10 8.28 15.08
CA VAL A 96 -5.84 7.51 16.07
C VAL A 96 -6.82 8.43 16.78
N ARG A 97 -8.06 7.97 16.83
CA ARG A 97 -8.95 8.34 17.90
C ARG A 97 -9.21 7.04 18.64
N GLY A 98 -8.56 6.88 19.81
CA GLY A 98 -8.67 5.76 20.76
C GLY A 98 -8.67 4.40 20.11
N SER A 99 -9.80 3.69 19.98
CA SER A 99 -9.75 2.38 19.30
C SER A 99 -9.85 2.46 17.77
N THR A 100 -10.26 3.61 17.23
CA THR A 100 -10.40 3.81 15.78
C THR A 100 -9.12 4.39 15.20
N THR A 101 -8.56 3.72 14.20
CA THR A 101 -7.30 4.10 13.57
C THR A 101 -7.48 4.23 12.06
N LEU A 102 -7.06 5.38 11.52
CA LEU A 102 -6.86 5.60 10.10
C LEU A 102 -5.36 5.56 9.80
N THR A 103 -4.87 4.42 9.34
CA THR A 103 -3.46 4.28 8.90
C THR A 103 -3.28 4.91 7.53
N LEU A 104 -2.23 5.73 7.39
CA LEU A 104 -1.81 6.35 6.13
C LEU A 104 -0.34 6.04 5.84
N ALA A 105 -0.05 5.68 4.60
CA ALA A 105 1.29 5.53 4.06
C ALA A 105 1.88 6.89 3.63
N PRO A 106 3.22 7.02 3.52
CA PRO A 106 3.86 8.23 3.01
C PRO A 106 3.24 8.73 1.70
N GLY A 107 2.99 10.03 1.60
CA GLY A 107 2.39 10.67 0.42
C GLY A 107 0.86 10.55 0.31
N GLN A 108 0.18 9.86 1.24
CA GLN A 108 -1.29 9.82 1.27
C GLN A 108 -1.88 11.03 2.01
N ALA A 109 -3.07 11.44 1.56
CA ALA A 109 -3.92 12.38 2.28
C ALA A 109 -5.38 11.88 2.31
N VAL A 110 -6.08 12.20 3.38
CA VAL A 110 -7.48 11.78 3.60
C VAL A 110 -8.28 12.95 4.17
N LEU A 111 -9.46 13.19 3.59
CA LEU A 111 -10.47 14.01 4.25
C LEU A 111 -11.19 13.14 5.28
N ALA A 112 -11.12 13.52 6.55
CA ALA A 112 -11.68 12.78 7.67
C ALA A 112 -12.57 13.68 8.53
N ARG A 113 -13.40 13.06 9.37
CA ARG A 113 -14.19 13.74 10.39
C ARG A 113 -14.01 13.04 11.71
N THR A 114 -13.78 13.83 12.75
CA THR A 114 -14.04 13.42 14.13
C THR A 114 -15.45 13.89 14.51
N ASP A 115 -16.24 13.06 15.18
CA ASP A 115 -17.65 13.37 15.51
C ASP A 115 -17.87 13.85 16.96
N GLY A 116 -16.79 13.97 17.73
CA GLY A 116 -16.83 14.38 19.14
C GLY A 116 -17.04 13.24 20.14
N SER A 117 -17.35 12.03 19.68
CA SER A 117 -17.42 10.84 20.54
C SER A 117 -16.03 10.29 20.86
N THR A 118 -16.00 9.30 21.77
CA THR A 118 -14.81 8.49 22.01
C THR A 118 -14.35 7.93 20.68
N ASN A 119 -14.98 6.95 20.03
CA ASN A 119 -14.40 6.28 18.85
C ASN A 119 -14.70 6.89 17.47
N GLY A 120 -15.25 8.10 17.42
CA GLY A 120 -15.74 8.66 16.17
C GLY A 120 -14.68 9.36 15.34
N LEU A 121 -13.87 8.58 14.62
CA LEU A 121 -13.02 9.04 13.53
C LEU A 121 -13.42 8.28 12.26
N THR A 122 -13.77 8.99 11.21
CA THR A 122 -14.21 8.39 9.93
C THR A 122 -13.49 9.05 8.76
N ALA A 123 -13.05 8.27 7.78
CA ALA A 123 -12.57 8.79 6.49
C ALA A 123 -13.77 9.05 5.57
N LEU A 124 -13.87 10.26 5.01
CA LEU A 124 -14.92 10.66 4.07
C LEU A 124 -14.45 10.49 2.63
N ILE A 125 -13.21 10.89 2.36
CA ILE A 125 -12.55 10.69 1.07
C ILE A 125 -11.16 10.17 1.36
N ARG A 126 -10.88 8.94 0.94
CA ARG A 126 -9.56 8.34 1.03
C ARG A 126 -9.11 7.96 -0.37
N GLY A 127 -8.02 8.60 -0.83
CA GLY A 127 -7.27 8.06 -1.95
C GLY A 127 -6.73 6.71 -1.52
N THR A 128 -7.35 5.61 -1.97
CA THR A 128 -6.72 4.31 -1.85
C THR A 128 -5.47 4.38 -2.71
N ALA A 129 -4.28 4.40 -2.10
CA ALA A 129 -3.11 3.97 -2.86
C ALA A 129 -3.41 2.51 -3.19
N ALA A 130 -3.81 2.22 -4.42
CA ALA A 130 -3.76 0.86 -4.92
C ALA A 130 -2.33 0.40 -4.61
N THR A 131 -2.17 -0.63 -3.78
CA THR A 131 -0.85 -1.19 -3.51
C THR A 131 -0.22 -1.42 -4.88
N PRO A 132 0.86 -0.70 -5.23
CA PRO A 132 1.42 -0.85 -6.55
C PRO A 132 1.75 -2.33 -6.71
N VAL A 133 1.19 -2.96 -7.72
CA VAL A 133 1.47 -4.36 -8.00
C VAL A 133 2.88 -4.39 -8.56
N THR A 134 3.86 -4.61 -7.68
CA THR A 134 5.30 -4.58 -8.01
C THR A 134 5.83 -5.93 -8.45
N THR A 135 5.00 -6.99 -8.38
CA THR A 135 5.37 -8.35 -8.79
C THR A 135 4.18 -9.03 -9.47
N PHE A 136 4.43 -9.99 -10.37
CA PHE A 136 3.35 -10.80 -10.92
C PHE A 136 2.58 -11.54 -9.82
N LEU A 137 3.25 -12.06 -8.78
CA LEU A 137 2.62 -12.80 -7.68
C LEU A 137 1.50 -12.05 -6.93
N ALA A 138 1.46 -10.72 -7.04
CA ALA A 138 0.44 -9.87 -6.43
C ALA A 138 -0.78 -9.63 -7.34
N LEU A 139 -0.77 -10.12 -8.58
CA LEU A 139 -1.92 -10.11 -9.49
C LEU A 139 -2.78 -11.36 -9.30
N ALA A 140 -4.11 -11.18 -9.32
CA ALA A 140 -5.08 -12.26 -9.09
C ALA A 140 -5.19 -13.27 -10.25
N ASP A 141 -4.75 -12.90 -11.44
CA ASP A 141 -4.81 -13.69 -12.68
C ASP A 141 -3.45 -14.30 -13.06
N THR A 142 -2.55 -14.44 -12.08
CA THR A 142 -1.23 -15.04 -12.26
C THR A 142 -0.98 -16.15 -11.23
N PRO A 143 0.03 -17.01 -11.44
CA PRO A 143 0.46 -17.96 -10.41
C PRO A 143 0.97 -17.28 -9.14
N ALA A 144 0.53 -17.75 -7.97
CA ALA A 144 0.88 -17.18 -6.67
C ALA A 144 2.25 -17.61 -6.11
N SER A 145 3.07 -18.35 -6.87
CA SER A 145 4.42 -18.75 -6.45
C SER A 145 5.33 -19.13 -7.62
N TYR A 146 6.62 -18.81 -7.50
CA TYR A 146 7.68 -19.30 -8.40
C TYR A 146 8.36 -20.58 -7.92
N ALA A 147 8.07 -21.03 -6.69
CA ALA A 147 8.75 -22.19 -6.11
C ALA A 147 8.52 -23.45 -6.96
N GLY A 148 9.61 -24.07 -7.42
CA GLY A 148 9.55 -25.26 -8.29
C GLY A 148 9.18 -24.98 -9.76
N GLN A 149 9.07 -23.71 -10.18
CA GLN A 149 8.64 -23.33 -11.53
C GLN A 149 9.80 -22.90 -12.45
N GLY A 150 11.05 -23.16 -12.04
CA GLY A 150 12.24 -22.81 -12.80
C GLY A 150 12.26 -23.42 -14.20
N GLY A 151 12.61 -22.63 -15.22
CA GLY A 151 12.70 -23.08 -16.61
C GLY A 151 11.36 -23.20 -17.34
N ARG A 152 10.25 -22.75 -16.74
CA ARG A 152 8.94 -22.66 -17.41
C ARG A 152 8.75 -21.30 -18.08
N ILE A 153 7.99 -21.28 -19.18
CA ILE A 153 7.53 -20.05 -19.82
C ILE A 153 6.21 -19.57 -19.18
N LEU A 154 5.95 -18.27 -19.23
CA LEU A 154 4.61 -17.73 -18.97
C LEU A 154 3.78 -17.79 -20.26
N ARG A 155 2.55 -18.27 -20.16
CA ARG A 155 1.59 -18.31 -21.29
C ARG A 155 0.20 -17.91 -20.83
N VAL A 156 -0.65 -17.51 -21.78
CA VAL A 156 -2.10 -17.34 -21.54
C VAL A 156 -2.74 -18.73 -21.42
N ASN A 157 -3.64 -18.91 -20.46
CA ASN A 157 -4.36 -20.18 -20.28
C ASN A 157 -5.32 -20.45 -21.44
N ALA A 158 -5.80 -21.69 -21.58
CA ALA A 158 -6.68 -22.08 -22.68
C ALA A 158 -7.99 -21.27 -22.75
N SER A 159 -8.47 -20.76 -21.61
CA SER A 159 -9.68 -19.95 -21.51
C SER A 159 -9.47 -18.46 -21.81
N ALA A 160 -8.23 -18.02 -22.05
CA ALA A 160 -7.85 -16.62 -22.24
C ALA A 160 -8.25 -15.67 -21.08
N THR A 161 -8.25 -16.17 -19.84
CA THR A 161 -8.67 -15.42 -18.64
C THR A 161 -7.56 -15.18 -17.62
N ALA A 162 -6.40 -15.82 -17.77
CA ALA A 162 -5.28 -15.71 -16.85
C ALA A 162 -3.98 -16.10 -17.56
N VAL A 163 -2.85 -15.85 -16.89
CA VAL A 163 -1.56 -16.44 -17.27
C VAL A 163 -1.23 -17.62 -16.36
N GLU A 164 -0.51 -18.59 -16.91
CA GLU A 164 -0.06 -19.79 -16.22
C GLU A 164 1.36 -20.16 -16.62
N PHE A 165 2.01 -21.03 -15.84
CA PHE A 165 3.29 -21.61 -16.27
C PHE A 165 3.05 -22.73 -17.28
N GLY A 166 3.71 -22.63 -18.43
CA GLY A 166 3.77 -23.69 -19.42
C GLY A 166 4.65 -24.87 -18.99
N PRO A 167 4.87 -25.84 -19.90
CA PRO A 167 5.86 -26.90 -19.69
C PRO A 167 7.24 -26.35 -19.34
N ARG A 168 8.02 -27.12 -18.56
CA ARG A 168 9.43 -26.84 -18.34
C ARG A 168 10.20 -27.12 -19.64
N HIS A 169 11.15 -26.25 -19.99
CA HIS A 169 12.08 -26.47 -21.09
C HIS A 169 13.52 -26.36 -20.57
N ASN A 170 14.45 -27.06 -21.22
CA ASN A 170 15.88 -26.94 -20.93
C ASN A 170 16.65 -26.57 -22.20
N LEU A 171 16.67 -25.28 -22.50
CA LEU A 171 17.23 -24.76 -23.76
C LEU A 171 18.73 -24.40 -23.65
N ALA A 172 19.39 -24.80 -22.56
CA ALA A 172 20.79 -24.50 -22.30
C ALA A 172 21.54 -25.73 -21.74
N ALA A 173 21.06 -26.94 -22.05
CA ALA A 173 21.71 -28.15 -21.59
C ALA A 173 23.05 -28.36 -22.32
N THR A 174 23.98 -29.00 -21.63
CA THR A 174 25.30 -29.37 -22.20
C THR A 174 25.40 -30.86 -22.52
N ALA A 175 24.29 -31.59 -22.42
CA ALA A 175 24.17 -33.00 -22.73
C ALA A 175 22.72 -33.32 -23.15
N ALA A 176 22.54 -34.48 -23.80
CA ALA A 176 21.24 -35.01 -24.16
C ALA A 176 20.38 -35.32 -22.90
N PRO A 177 19.04 -35.25 -23.02
CA PRO A 177 18.13 -35.60 -21.94
C PRO A 177 18.21 -37.09 -21.61
N THR A 178 17.94 -37.43 -20.35
CA THR A 178 17.93 -38.77 -19.80
C THR A 178 16.50 -39.25 -19.51
N ALA A 179 16.35 -40.53 -19.16
CA ALA A 179 15.05 -41.09 -18.76
C ALA A 179 14.48 -40.46 -17.47
N THR A 180 15.33 -39.82 -16.66
CA THR A 180 14.93 -39.09 -15.44
C THR A 180 14.60 -37.62 -15.69
N ASP A 181 14.80 -37.11 -16.92
CA ASP A 181 14.31 -35.80 -17.33
C ASP A 181 12.83 -35.91 -17.69
N ASP A 182 12.01 -36.12 -16.65
CA ASP A 182 10.63 -36.60 -16.70
C ASP A 182 9.64 -35.68 -15.94
N SER A 183 8.44 -36.19 -15.68
CA SER A 183 7.40 -35.49 -14.89
C SER A 183 7.77 -35.21 -13.44
N ALA A 184 8.60 -36.05 -12.79
CA ALA A 184 9.11 -35.77 -11.45
C ALA A 184 10.15 -34.64 -11.47
N ALA A 185 10.88 -34.48 -12.57
CA ALA A 185 11.73 -33.32 -12.83
C ALA A 185 10.96 -32.10 -13.38
N GLY A 186 9.64 -32.19 -13.56
CA GLY A 186 8.77 -31.10 -13.98
C GLY A 186 8.64 -30.91 -15.50
N TYR A 187 9.15 -31.84 -16.31
CA TYR A 187 8.90 -31.88 -17.75
C TYR A 187 7.55 -32.53 -18.07
N SER A 188 7.04 -32.27 -19.26
CA SER A 188 5.81 -32.86 -19.76
C SER A 188 5.94 -33.13 -21.26
N VAL A 189 4.98 -33.84 -21.84
CA VAL A 189 4.88 -33.94 -23.30
C VAL A 189 4.89 -32.54 -23.91
N GLY A 190 5.68 -32.34 -24.96
CA GLY A 190 5.92 -31.03 -25.59
C GLY A 190 7.02 -30.19 -24.94
N SER A 191 7.60 -30.62 -23.82
CA SER A 191 8.85 -30.04 -23.30
C SER A 191 9.95 -30.13 -24.35
N GLN A 192 10.83 -29.13 -24.37
CA GLN A 192 11.88 -28.96 -25.36
C GLN A 192 13.22 -28.90 -24.67
N TRP A 193 14.25 -29.44 -25.32
CA TRP A 193 15.59 -29.52 -24.77
C TRP A 193 16.62 -29.26 -25.87
N LEU A 194 17.54 -28.34 -25.62
CA LEU A 194 18.65 -28.05 -26.54
C LEU A 194 19.95 -28.50 -25.90
N ASP A 195 20.56 -29.53 -26.49
CA ASP A 195 21.93 -29.90 -26.20
C ASP A 195 22.88 -29.00 -27.01
N THR A 196 23.53 -28.08 -26.29
CA THR A 196 24.44 -27.06 -26.85
C THR A 196 25.84 -27.59 -27.18
N VAL A 197 26.17 -28.81 -26.75
CA VAL A 197 27.45 -29.47 -27.07
C VAL A 197 27.24 -30.48 -28.19
N GLY A 198 26.20 -31.31 -28.08
CA GLY A 198 25.81 -32.30 -29.08
C GLY A 198 25.02 -31.74 -30.27
N TRP A 199 24.71 -30.44 -30.27
CA TRP A 199 23.94 -29.74 -31.31
C TRP A 199 22.67 -30.48 -31.73
N THR A 200 21.88 -30.93 -30.75
CA THR A 200 20.64 -31.68 -31.00
C THR A 200 19.50 -31.05 -30.23
N PHE A 201 18.40 -30.80 -30.93
CA PHE A 201 17.16 -30.33 -30.34
C PHE A 201 16.22 -31.51 -30.08
N TRP A 202 15.67 -31.61 -28.87
CA TRP A 202 14.81 -32.71 -28.45
C TRP A 202 13.43 -32.22 -28.04
N CYS A 203 12.41 -33.04 -28.32
CA CYS A 203 11.05 -32.89 -27.82
C CYS A 203 10.65 -34.10 -26.98
N CYS A 204 10.11 -33.86 -25.79
CA CYS A 204 9.56 -34.90 -24.92
C CYS A 204 8.25 -35.41 -25.51
N VAL A 205 8.17 -36.71 -25.78
CA VAL A 205 6.96 -37.36 -26.30
C VAL A 205 6.27 -38.22 -25.25
N ASP A 206 6.97 -38.59 -24.18
CA ASP A 206 6.45 -39.26 -22.99
C ASP A 206 7.25 -38.77 -21.77
N ALA A 207 6.57 -38.32 -20.72
CA ALA A 207 7.19 -37.79 -19.50
C ALA A 207 6.98 -38.71 -18.29
N THR A 208 6.73 -40.01 -18.52
CA THR A 208 6.57 -41.01 -17.45
C THR A 208 7.77 -40.97 -16.50
N ALA A 209 7.49 -40.89 -15.19
CA ALA A 209 8.53 -40.80 -14.16
C ALA A 209 9.47 -42.02 -14.21
N GLY A 210 10.78 -41.75 -14.27
CA GLY A 210 11.87 -42.71 -14.42
C GLY A 210 12.01 -43.31 -15.82
N ALA A 211 11.15 -42.94 -16.78
CA ALA A 211 11.07 -43.57 -18.10
C ALA A 211 10.70 -42.58 -19.21
N ALA A 212 11.14 -41.32 -19.12
CA ALA A 212 10.84 -40.32 -20.14
C ALA A 212 11.44 -40.69 -21.51
N VAL A 213 10.68 -40.38 -22.57
CA VAL A 213 11.07 -40.59 -23.96
C VAL A 213 11.21 -39.25 -24.66
N TRP A 214 12.40 -39.00 -25.18
CA TRP A 214 12.75 -37.80 -25.93
C TRP A 214 13.09 -38.14 -27.38
N LYS A 215 12.59 -37.34 -28.33
CA LYS A 215 12.89 -37.46 -29.76
C LYS A 215 13.73 -36.28 -30.21
N GLY A 216 14.92 -36.56 -30.73
CA GLY A 216 15.91 -35.56 -31.12
C GLY A 216 16.01 -35.36 -32.63
N VAL A 217 16.37 -34.14 -33.03
CA VAL A 217 16.80 -33.77 -34.39
C VAL A 217 18.14 -33.04 -34.28
N ALA A 218 19.13 -33.49 -35.06
CA ALA A 218 20.42 -32.82 -35.14
C ALA A 218 20.27 -31.46 -35.82
N LEU A 219 20.91 -30.45 -35.26
CA LEU A 219 20.97 -29.11 -35.83
C LEU A 219 22.24 -29.04 -36.68
N THR A 220 22.05 -28.83 -37.98
CA THR A 220 23.12 -28.66 -38.97
C THR A 220 23.38 -27.21 -39.27
#